data_AF-A0AAQ3NQI3-F1
#
_entry.id   AF-A0AAQ3NQI3-F1
#
_cell.length_a   1.000
_cell.length_b   1.000
_cell.length_c   1.000
_cell.angle_alpha   90.00
_cell.angle_beta   90.00
_cell.angle_gamma   90.00
#
_symmetry.space_group_name_H-M   'P 1'
#
loop_
_entity.id
_entity.type
_entity.pdbx_description
1 polymer ?
#
loop_
_entity_poly.entity_id
_entity_poly.type
_entity_poly.pdbx_seq_one_letter_code
_entity_poly.pdbx_strand_id
1 'polypeptide(L)'
;MKFLFQNLLSHLPLIILWSFAIVTQHTSVVLSLPNNETVPAVIVFGDSIVDTGNNNFINTIFRCNFHPYGKDFGGGNQPSGRFSNGIIPSDIIAAKFGVKKILPPYFDPKLQPQDLLTGVSFASGGSGYDPLTSKSASVLSLTDQLNKFREYKSKIEEIVGENRTATIVSKGIYILCTGSNDIANTYSFSPIRRAHYDIPAYTDLMTSQATNFLQELYGLGARRIGVIGLPALGCVPSQRTIKGGLLRNCSDSENQATMLFNTKLSSLIDALSKKFSEARLVYLDIYNPLLKMIQNPAKYGNKTHQTKDAVAREISKQAYFATV
;
A
#
# COMPACT_ATOMS: atom_id res chain seq x y z
N MET A 1 -1.79 -54.97 -22.80
CA MET A 1 -2.17 -53.59 -23.19
C MET A 1 -3.65 -53.26 -22.96
N LYS A 2 -4.62 -54.10 -23.33
CA LYS A 2 -6.06 -53.81 -23.09
C LYS A 2 -6.46 -53.65 -21.61
N PHE A 3 -5.88 -54.46 -20.71
CA PHE A 3 -6.20 -54.41 -19.26
C PHE A 3 -5.70 -53.13 -18.55
N LEU A 4 -4.58 -52.55 -19.01
CA LEU A 4 -4.04 -51.30 -18.46
C LEU A 4 -4.86 -50.07 -18.88
N PHE A 5 -5.42 -50.09 -20.09
CA PHE A 5 -6.27 -48.99 -20.59
C PHE A 5 -7.65 -48.95 -19.94
N GLN A 6 -8.24 -50.11 -19.64
CA GLN A 6 -9.56 -50.19 -18.99
C GLN A 6 -9.53 -49.66 -17.54
N ASN A 7 -8.45 -49.91 -16.82
CA ASN A 7 -8.28 -49.41 -15.45
C ASN A 7 -8.02 -47.89 -15.39
N LEU A 8 -7.46 -47.31 -16.46
CA LEU A 8 -7.24 -45.86 -16.54
C LEU A 8 -8.55 -45.10 -16.83
N LEU A 9 -9.43 -45.68 -17.65
CA LEU A 9 -10.75 -45.13 -18.00
C LEU A 9 -11.74 -45.18 -16.84
N SER A 10 -11.67 -46.18 -15.95
CA SER A 10 -12.55 -46.27 -14.77
C SER A 10 -12.25 -45.23 -13.68
N HIS A 11 -11.04 -44.65 -13.67
CA HIS A 11 -10.64 -43.62 -12.71
C HIS A 11 -10.71 -42.19 -13.28
N LEU A 12 -10.93 -42.03 -14.59
CA LEU A 12 -11.12 -40.73 -15.24
C LEU A 12 -12.21 -39.85 -14.58
N PRO A 13 -13.42 -40.36 -14.23
CA PRO A 13 -14.45 -39.52 -13.62
C PRO A 13 -14.08 -39.10 -12.18
N LEU A 14 -13.34 -39.93 -11.44
CA LEU A 14 -12.81 -39.58 -10.11
C LEU A 14 -11.71 -38.51 -10.19
N ILE A 15 -10.86 -38.56 -11.23
CA ILE A 15 -9.82 -37.55 -11.49
C ILE A 15 -10.45 -36.22 -11.94
N ILE A 16 -11.55 -36.25 -12.71
CA ILE A 16 -12.31 -35.06 -13.10
C ILE A 16 -13.08 -34.46 -11.91
N LEU A 17 -13.64 -35.29 -11.03
CA LEU A 17 -14.25 -34.84 -9.77
C LEU A 17 -13.20 -34.25 -8.80
N TRP A 18 -12.00 -34.83 -8.75
CA TRP A 18 -10.88 -34.29 -7.97
C TRP A 18 -10.31 -33.00 -8.58
N SER A 19 -10.25 -32.87 -9.91
CA SER A 19 -9.79 -31.63 -10.54
C SER A 19 -10.81 -30.49 -10.39
N PHE A 20 -12.12 -30.80 -10.34
CA PHE A 20 -13.15 -29.82 -9.96
C PHE A 20 -13.13 -29.46 -8.46
N ALA A 21 -12.77 -30.39 -7.57
CA ALA A 21 -12.58 -30.09 -6.14
C ALA A 21 -11.28 -29.30 -5.85
N ILE A 22 -10.27 -29.39 -6.74
CA ILE A 22 -9.00 -28.64 -6.67
C ILE A 22 -9.05 -27.33 -7.48
N VAL A 23 -10.17 -27.02 -8.15
CA VAL A 23 -10.58 -25.61 -8.32
C VAL A 23 -11.04 -25.13 -6.95
N THR A 24 -10.07 -25.05 -6.03
CA THR A 24 -10.23 -24.46 -4.73
C THR A 24 -10.87 -23.11 -4.93
N GLN A 25 -12.06 -22.96 -4.35
CA GLN A 25 -12.68 -21.69 -4.06
C GLN A 25 -11.61 -20.74 -3.49
N HIS A 26 -10.99 -19.94 -4.35
CA HIS A 26 -10.52 -18.62 -3.95
C HIS A 26 -11.77 -17.75 -3.84
N THR A 27 -12.71 -18.13 -2.97
CA THR A 27 -13.67 -17.19 -2.43
C THR A 27 -12.82 -16.21 -1.64
N SER A 28 -12.49 -15.08 -2.25
CA SER A 28 -12.03 -13.92 -1.51
C SER A 28 -13.06 -13.69 -0.42
N VAL A 29 -12.73 -14.08 0.81
CA VAL A 29 -13.61 -13.84 1.96
C VAL A 29 -13.71 -12.32 2.06
N VAL A 30 -14.87 -11.81 1.62
CA VAL A 30 -15.28 -10.42 1.80
C VAL A 30 -15.55 -10.25 3.29
N LEU A 31 -15.01 -9.19 3.86
CA LEU A 31 -15.22 -8.86 5.25
C LEU A 31 -16.71 -8.55 5.46
N SER A 32 -17.39 -9.35 6.28
CA SER A 32 -18.73 -9.00 6.77
C SER A 32 -18.56 -8.01 7.91
N LEU A 33 -19.08 -6.79 7.72
CA LEU A 33 -19.13 -5.79 8.78
C LEU A 33 -20.34 -6.04 9.70
N PRO A 34 -20.26 -5.66 10.98
CA PRO A 34 -21.39 -5.71 11.89
C PRO A 34 -22.63 -5.00 11.31
N ASN A 35 -23.81 -5.46 11.68
CA ASN A 35 -25.11 -4.86 11.29
C ASN A 35 -25.35 -4.77 9.76
N ASN A 36 -24.74 -5.65 8.96
CA ASN A 36 -24.81 -5.62 7.50
C ASN A 36 -24.39 -4.28 6.87
N GLU A 37 -23.49 -3.55 7.54
CA GLU A 37 -22.92 -2.34 6.96
C GLU A 37 -22.13 -2.65 5.69
N THR A 38 -22.21 -1.74 4.71
CA THR A 38 -21.42 -1.80 3.49
C THR A 38 -20.42 -0.65 3.45
N VAL A 39 -19.26 -0.89 2.83
CA VAL A 39 -18.29 0.15 2.54
C VAL A 39 -18.58 0.70 1.15
N PRO A 40 -18.93 1.99 0.99
CA PRO A 40 -19.24 2.53 -0.33
C PRO A 40 -18.00 2.77 -1.18
N ALA A 41 -16.86 3.14 -0.56
CA ALA A 41 -15.64 3.49 -1.28
C ALA A 41 -14.39 3.15 -0.46
N VAL A 42 -13.30 2.85 -1.17
CA VAL A 42 -11.94 2.82 -0.60
C VAL A 42 -11.11 3.91 -1.24
N ILE A 43 -10.55 4.78 -0.41
CA ILE A 43 -9.79 5.96 -0.82
C ILE A 43 -8.38 5.85 -0.24
N VAL A 44 -7.35 5.98 -1.07
CA VAL A 44 -5.98 5.67 -0.65
C VAL A 44 -5.03 6.82 -0.93
N PHE A 45 -4.18 7.11 0.05
CA PHE A 45 -3.12 8.11 0.02
C PHE A 45 -1.80 7.47 0.40
N GLY A 46 -0.70 8.04 -0.11
CA GLY A 46 0.62 7.63 0.29
C GLY A 46 1.60 7.49 -0.85
N ASP A 47 2.50 6.52 -0.73
CA ASP A 47 3.64 6.31 -1.63
C ASP A 47 3.47 5.09 -2.55
N SER A 48 4.60 4.62 -3.09
CA SER A 48 4.69 3.51 -4.04
C SER A 48 4.09 2.21 -3.54
N ILE A 49 4.02 1.99 -2.22
CA ILE A 49 3.43 0.78 -1.63
C ILE A 49 1.94 0.67 -2.00
N VAL A 50 1.26 1.80 -2.18
CA VAL A 50 -0.18 1.87 -2.43
C VAL A 50 -0.57 2.61 -3.72
N ASP A 51 0.43 3.01 -4.53
CA ASP A 51 0.24 3.67 -5.82
C ASP A 51 -0.21 2.69 -6.90
N THR A 52 -1.42 2.92 -7.40
CA THR A 52 -2.07 2.10 -8.43
C THR A 52 -1.73 2.56 -9.86
N GLY A 53 -0.82 3.52 -10.02
CA GLY A 53 -0.30 4.00 -11.30
C GLY A 53 -0.43 5.50 -11.54
N ASN A 54 -0.65 6.34 -10.52
CA ASN A 54 -0.76 7.79 -10.69
C ASN A 54 0.52 8.40 -11.29
N ASN A 55 1.69 7.88 -10.92
CA ASN A 55 2.97 8.38 -11.43
C ASN A 55 3.12 8.28 -12.96
N ASN A 56 2.32 7.45 -13.63
CA ASN A 56 2.32 7.34 -15.08
C ASN A 56 1.77 8.59 -15.79
N PHE A 57 1.00 9.41 -15.08
CA PHE A 57 0.25 10.55 -15.62
C PHE A 57 0.83 11.90 -15.18
N ILE A 58 1.96 11.90 -14.47
CA ILE A 58 2.67 13.10 -14.05
C ILE A 58 4.13 13.07 -14.54
N ASN A 59 4.78 14.23 -14.62
CA ASN A 59 6.14 14.33 -15.13
C ASN A 59 7.19 13.93 -14.09
N THR A 60 7.48 12.63 -13.99
CA THR A 60 8.46 12.06 -13.07
C THR A 60 9.18 10.86 -13.69
N ILE A 61 10.38 10.54 -13.18
CA ILE A 61 11.09 9.30 -13.50
C ILE A 61 10.65 8.13 -12.61
N PHE A 62 9.95 8.40 -11.51
CA PHE A 62 9.47 7.41 -10.54
C PHE A 62 8.25 6.68 -11.09
N ARG A 63 8.40 5.90 -12.17
CA ARG A 63 7.31 5.18 -12.85
C ARG A 63 7.57 3.67 -12.86
N CYS A 64 6.49 2.90 -12.95
CA CYS A 64 6.54 1.44 -13.05
C CYS A 64 5.70 0.92 -14.25
N ASN A 65 5.66 1.69 -15.34
CA ASN A 65 4.96 1.35 -16.58
C ASN A 65 5.88 0.68 -17.62
N PHE A 66 6.89 -0.06 -17.16
CA PHE A 66 7.80 -0.84 -18.00
C PHE A 66 8.04 -2.24 -17.39
N HIS A 67 8.67 -3.16 -18.11
CA HIS A 67 8.99 -4.48 -17.55
C HIS A 67 10.10 -4.39 -16.49
N PRO A 68 10.07 -5.22 -15.42
CA PRO A 68 9.22 -6.40 -15.21
C PRO A 68 7.92 -6.13 -14.44
N TYR A 69 7.58 -4.88 -14.14
CA TYR A 69 6.36 -4.54 -13.39
C TYR A 69 5.11 -5.09 -14.09
N GLY A 70 4.11 -5.50 -13.33
CA GLY A 70 2.88 -6.10 -13.86
C GLY A 70 3.01 -7.51 -14.46
N LYS A 71 4.17 -8.19 -14.35
CA LYS A 71 4.37 -9.55 -14.87
C LYS A 71 3.28 -10.54 -14.41
N ASP A 72 2.87 -10.43 -13.15
CA ASP A 72 1.91 -11.30 -12.48
C ASP A 72 0.53 -10.61 -12.32
N PHE A 73 0.32 -9.46 -12.97
CA PHE A 73 -0.91 -8.66 -12.87
C PHE A 73 -1.88 -9.00 -14.02
N GLY A 74 -3.13 -9.31 -13.68
CA GLY A 74 -4.14 -9.71 -14.66
C GLY A 74 -3.75 -11.01 -15.38
N GLY A 75 -3.91 -11.06 -16.71
CA GLY A 75 -3.47 -12.18 -17.54
C GLY A 75 -1.94 -12.25 -17.77
N GLY A 76 -1.17 -11.37 -17.13
CA GLY A 76 0.28 -11.23 -17.30
C GLY A 76 0.70 -10.43 -18.53
N ASN A 77 2.01 -10.18 -18.64
CA ASN A 77 2.70 -9.57 -19.80
C ASN A 77 2.45 -8.08 -20.11
N GLN A 78 1.83 -7.29 -19.21
CA GLN A 78 1.69 -5.84 -19.41
C GLN A 78 2.10 -5.05 -18.16
N PRO A 79 2.93 -3.99 -18.31
CA PRO A 79 3.23 -3.11 -17.20
C PRO A 79 1.99 -2.44 -16.62
N SER A 80 1.76 -2.64 -15.32
CA SER A 80 0.55 -2.18 -14.63
C SER A 80 0.66 -0.76 -14.09
N GLY A 81 1.86 -0.18 -14.04
CA GLY A 81 2.11 1.09 -13.34
C GLY A 81 2.21 0.95 -11.82
N ARG A 82 1.85 -0.21 -11.27
CA ARG A 82 2.03 -0.52 -9.84
C ARG A 82 3.49 -0.84 -9.60
N PHE A 83 4.00 -0.43 -8.45
CA PHE A 83 5.35 -0.75 -7.98
C PHE A 83 5.42 -2.20 -7.46
N SER A 84 4.99 -3.15 -8.31
CA SER A 84 4.94 -4.59 -8.05
C SER A 84 4.76 -5.36 -9.35
N ASN A 85 5.05 -6.66 -9.31
CA ASN A 85 4.68 -7.56 -10.40
C ASN A 85 3.17 -7.83 -10.45
N GLY A 86 2.45 -7.66 -9.35
CA GLY A 86 1.04 -8.04 -9.22
C GLY A 86 0.19 -6.98 -8.54
N ILE A 87 -0.88 -7.44 -7.89
CA ILE A 87 -1.72 -6.58 -7.06
C ILE A 87 -0.95 -6.05 -5.85
N ILE A 88 -1.36 -4.88 -5.35
CA ILE A 88 -0.72 -4.19 -4.24
C ILE A 88 -1.68 -4.04 -3.04
N PRO A 89 -1.21 -3.65 -1.84
CA PRO A 89 -2.06 -3.50 -0.67
C PRO A 89 -3.35 -2.71 -0.87
N SER A 90 -3.34 -1.64 -1.67
CA SER A 90 -4.56 -0.87 -1.96
C SER A 90 -5.63 -1.68 -2.71
N ASP A 91 -5.23 -2.53 -3.66
CA ASP A 91 -6.14 -3.47 -4.34
C ASP A 91 -6.69 -4.53 -3.37
N ILE A 92 -5.80 -5.09 -2.53
CA ILE A 92 -6.17 -6.12 -1.56
C ILE A 92 -7.19 -5.58 -0.56
N ILE A 93 -6.98 -4.36 -0.05
CA ILE A 93 -7.89 -3.71 0.89
C ILE A 93 -9.26 -3.45 0.23
N ALA A 94 -9.28 -2.88 -0.98
CA ALA A 94 -10.52 -2.66 -1.72
C ALA A 94 -11.31 -3.96 -1.95
N ALA A 95 -10.61 -5.04 -2.31
CA ALA A 95 -11.21 -6.35 -2.54
C ALA A 95 -11.74 -6.96 -1.24
N LYS A 96 -11.01 -6.80 -0.12
CA LYS A 96 -11.41 -7.33 1.20
C LYS A 96 -12.66 -6.66 1.74
N PHE A 97 -12.87 -5.38 1.47
CA PHE A 97 -14.11 -4.68 1.82
C PHE A 97 -15.23 -4.88 0.79
N GLY A 98 -15.02 -5.69 -0.25
CA GLY A 98 -16.03 -5.99 -1.26
C GLY A 98 -16.36 -4.83 -2.19
N VAL A 99 -15.51 -3.79 -2.24
CA VAL A 99 -15.77 -2.57 -3.01
C VAL A 99 -15.42 -2.76 -4.48
N LYS A 100 -14.20 -3.23 -4.76
CA LYS A 100 -13.74 -3.57 -6.11
C LYS A 100 -12.49 -4.44 -6.05
N LYS A 101 -12.24 -5.21 -7.12
CA LYS A 101 -11.06 -6.10 -7.20
C LYS A 101 -9.75 -5.34 -7.39
N ILE A 102 -9.79 -4.25 -8.15
CA ILE A 102 -8.63 -3.43 -8.54
C ILE A 102 -9.01 -1.98 -8.33
N LEU A 103 -8.17 -1.23 -7.62
CA LEU A 103 -8.37 0.19 -7.35
C LEU A 103 -7.71 1.02 -8.46
N PRO A 104 -8.42 1.96 -9.12
CA PRO A 104 -7.82 2.76 -10.18
C PRO A 104 -7.07 3.98 -9.62
N PRO A 105 -6.01 4.44 -10.31
CA PRO A 105 -5.35 5.70 -9.99
C PRO A 105 -6.23 6.90 -10.39
N TYR A 106 -6.33 7.92 -9.54
CA TYR A 106 -7.16 9.10 -9.78
C TYR A 106 -6.82 9.86 -11.08
N PHE A 107 -5.56 9.78 -11.53
CA PHE A 107 -5.10 10.49 -12.73
C PHE A 107 -5.33 9.72 -14.04
N ASP A 108 -5.93 8.52 -14.01
CA ASP A 108 -6.23 7.80 -15.25
C ASP A 108 -7.32 8.52 -16.05
N PRO A 109 -7.04 8.99 -17.29
CA PRO A 109 -8.02 9.69 -18.13
C PRO A 109 -9.20 8.80 -18.53
N LYS A 110 -9.12 7.49 -18.31
CA LYS A 110 -10.19 6.52 -18.62
C LYS A 110 -11.17 6.31 -17.46
N LEU A 111 -10.96 6.95 -16.31
CA LEU A 111 -11.87 6.84 -15.17
C LEU A 111 -13.31 7.18 -15.56
N GLN A 112 -14.23 6.29 -15.22
CA GLN A 112 -15.66 6.52 -15.39
C GLN A 112 -16.26 7.11 -14.10
N PRO A 113 -17.40 7.82 -14.16
CA PRO A 113 -18.08 8.34 -12.99
C PRO A 113 -18.29 7.30 -11.87
N GLN A 114 -18.65 6.06 -12.24
CA GLN A 114 -18.83 4.99 -11.25
C GLN A 114 -17.53 4.64 -10.49
N ASP A 115 -16.37 4.78 -11.15
CA ASP A 115 -15.08 4.40 -10.56
C ASP A 115 -14.79 5.33 -9.39
N LEU A 116 -15.13 6.61 -9.59
CA LEU A 116 -15.04 7.63 -8.58
C LEU A 116 -15.95 7.30 -7.39
N LEU A 117 -17.21 6.93 -7.63
CA LEU A 117 -18.18 6.65 -6.54
C LEU A 117 -17.77 5.50 -5.62
N THR A 118 -16.94 4.58 -6.12
CA THR A 118 -16.43 3.43 -5.36
C THR A 118 -14.98 3.61 -4.89
N GLY A 119 -14.40 4.80 -5.12
CA GLY A 119 -13.09 5.20 -4.60
C GLY A 119 -11.92 4.89 -5.52
N VAL A 120 -10.81 5.59 -5.26
CA VAL A 120 -9.60 5.69 -6.10
C VAL A 120 -8.35 5.79 -5.21
N SER A 121 -7.17 5.61 -5.80
CA SER A 121 -5.91 5.96 -5.15
C SER A 121 -5.42 7.34 -5.60
N PHE A 122 -5.02 8.18 -4.65
CA PHE A 122 -4.26 9.41 -4.85
C PHE A 122 -2.76 9.22 -4.57
N ALA A 123 -2.35 8.04 -4.12
CA ALA A 123 -0.97 7.77 -3.77
C ALA A 123 -0.01 7.99 -4.95
N SER A 124 1.21 8.39 -4.65
CA SER A 124 2.23 8.71 -5.64
C SER A 124 3.57 8.16 -5.18
N GLY A 125 4.15 7.26 -5.99
CA GLY A 125 5.48 6.70 -5.77
C GLY A 125 6.53 7.77 -5.49
N GLY A 126 7.43 7.52 -4.54
CA GLY A 126 8.44 8.49 -4.09
C GLY A 126 7.94 9.56 -3.11
N SER A 127 6.64 9.62 -2.79
CA SER A 127 6.12 10.60 -1.83
C SER A 127 6.44 10.27 -0.37
N GLY A 128 6.28 11.27 0.49
CA GLY A 128 6.66 11.24 1.89
C GLY A 128 5.87 12.22 2.76
N TYR A 129 6.04 12.16 4.08
CA TYR A 129 5.52 13.19 4.99
C TYR A 129 6.30 14.49 4.89
N ASP A 130 7.61 14.40 4.66
CA ASP A 130 8.48 15.55 4.43
C ASP A 130 8.23 16.15 3.04
N PRO A 131 7.82 17.42 2.91
CA PRO A 131 7.61 18.06 1.62
C PRO A 131 8.85 18.06 0.71
N LEU A 132 10.05 18.04 1.28
CA LEU A 132 11.30 17.95 0.52
C LEU A 132 11.40 16.62 -0.24
N THR A 133 10.88 15.53 0.32
CA THR A 133 10.91 14.20 -0.29
C THR A 133 10.21 14.19 -1.63
N SER A 134 8.93 14.60 -1.65
CA SER A 134 8.16 14.68 -2.89
C SER A 134 8.74 15.71 -3.87
N LYS A 135 9.24 16.85 -3.35
CA LYS A 135 9.85 17.88 -4.19
C LYS A 135 11.09 17.38 -4.92
N SER A 136 11.97 16.65 -4.23
CA SER A 136 13.20 16.09 -4.82
C SER A 136 12.91 14.99 -5.84
N ALA A 137 11.83 14.22 -5.67
CA ALA A 137 11.41 13.18 -6.61
C ALA A 137 10.54 13.70 -7.77
N SER A 138 10.11 14.97 -7.74
CA SER A 138 9.14 15.54 -8.69
C SER A 138 7.84 14.74 -8.76
N VAL A 139 7.29 14.37 -7.60
CA VAL A 139 6.07 13.56 -7.44
C VAL A 139 5.05 14.28 -6.57
N LEU A 140 3.83 13.74 -6.44
CA LEU A 140 2.78 14.40 -5.65
C LEU A 140 3.15 14.38 -4.16
N SER A 141 3.11 15.55 -3.52
CA SER A 141 3.17 15.66 -2.05
C SER A 141 1.86 15.21 -1.42
N LEU A 142 1.87 14.88 -0.11
CA LEU A 142 0.62 14.60 0.60
C LEU A 142 -0.39 15.76 0.50
N THR A 143 0.09 17.00 0.45
CA THR A 143 -0.76 18.18 0.21
C THR A 143 -1.40 18.13 -1.17
N ASP A 144 -0.66 17.76 -2.21
CA ASP A 144 -1.22 17.60 -3.56
C ASP A 144 -2.25 16.48 -3.61
N GLN A 145 -1.96 15.34 -2.96
CA GLN A 145 -2.89 14.22 -2.88
C GLN A 145 -4.20 14.61 -2.17
N LEU A 146 -4.10 15.38 -1.09
CA LEU A 146 -5.26 15.92 -0.37
C LEU A 146 -6.04 16.95 -1.22
N ASN A 147 -5.35 17.81 -1.97
CA ASN A 147 -5.99 18.72 -2.92
C ASN A 147 -6.75 17.96 -4.01
N LYS A 148 -6.19 16.84 -4.50
CA LYS A 148 -6.90 15.96 -5.44
C LYS A 148 -8.08 15.26 -4.81
N PHE A 149 -8.04 14.95 -3.52
CA PHE A 149 -9.21 14.46 -2.81
C PHE A 149 -10.32 15.52 -2.69
N ARG A 150 -9.98 16.80 -2.49
CA ARG A 150 -10.98 17.89 -2.53
C ARG A 150 -11.64 17.99 -3.91
N GLU A 151 -10.85 17.95 -4.98
CA GLU A 151 -11.35 17.93 -6.36
C GLU A 151 -12.25 16.72 -6.64
N TYR A 152 -11.81 15.53 -6.20
CA TYR A 152 -12.60 14.30 -6.28
C TYR A 152 -13.95 14.44 -5.56
N LYS A 153 -13.96 15.04 -4.37
CA LYS A 153 -15.18 15.22 -3.57
C LYS A 153 -16.20 16.10 -4.32
N SER A 154 -15.74 17.19 -4.95
CA SER A 154 -16.58 18.01 -5.82
C SER A 154 -17.12 17.22 -7.02
N LYS A 155 -16.29 16.41 -7.67
CA LYS A 155 -16.73 15.58 -8.81
C LYS A 155 -17.81 14.56 -8.42
N ILE A 156 -17.66 13.86 -7.30
CA ILE A 156 -18.70 12.91 -6.87
C ILE A 156 -19.98 13.64 -6.41
N GLU A 157 -19.85 14.85 -5.87
CA GLU A 157 -21.00 15.69 -5.53
C GLU A 157 -21.82 16.10 -6.75
N GLU A 158 -21.16 16.44 -7.85
CA GLU A 158 -21.84 16.69 -9.13
C GLU A 158 -22.57 15.45 -9.67
N ILE A 159 -22.04 14.25 -9.41
CA ILE A 159 -22.61 12.99 -9.92
C ILE A 159 -23.81 12.52 -9.08
N VAL A 160 -23.73 12.61 -7.75
CA VAL A 160 -24.72 11.99 -6.84
C VAL A 160 -25.38 12.95 -5.84
N GLY A 161 -25.01 14.23 -5.86
CA GLY A 161 -25.48 15.25 -4.93
C GLY A 161 -24.80 15.18 -3.56
N GLU A 162 -25.07 16.20 -2.74
CA GLU A 162 -24.45 16.43 -1.43
C GLU A 162 -24.71 15.28 -0.44
N ASN A 163 -25.97 14.88 -0.26
CA ASN A 163 -26.34 13.86 0.73
C ASN A 163 -25.67 12.50 0.48
N ARG A 164 -25.63 12.07 -0.78
CA ARG A 164 -24.97 10.80 -1.15
C ARG A 164 -23.45 10.93 -1.02
N THR A 165 -22.89 12.08 -1.39
CA THR A 165 -21.45 12.37 -1.22
C THR A 165 -21.04 12.32 0.25
N ALA A 166 -21.81 12.95 1.14
CA ALA A 166 -21.58 12.90 2.58
C ALA A 166 -21.62 11.45 3.10
N THR A 167 -22.50 10.61 2.56
CA THR A 167 -22.57 9.18 2.90
C THR A 167 -21.33 8.42 2.40
N ILE A 168 -20.91 8.62 1.15
CA ILE A 168 -19.72 7.98 0.57
C ILE A 168 -18.48 8.35 1.38
N VAL A 169 -18.33 9.64 1.69
CA VAL A 169 -17.17 10.18 2.40
C VAL A 169 -17.15 9.72 3.86
N SER A 170 -18.26 9.79 4.59
CA SER A 170 -18.29 9.38 6.00
C SER A 170 -18.17 7.87 6.21
N LYS A 171 -18.72 7.05 5.30
CA LYS A 171 -18.69 5.57 5.43
C LYS A 171 -17.54 4.91 4.67
N GLY A 172 -16.83 5.64 3.81
CA GLY A 172 -15.67 5.16 3.06
C GLY A 172 -14.51 4.78 3.97
N ILE A 173 -13.67 3.85 3.49
CA ILE A 173 -12.41 3.47 4.14
C ILE A 173 -11.27 4.27 3.54
N TYR A 174 -10.48 4.89 4.40
CA TYR A 174 -9.32 5.69 4.03
C TYR A 174 -8.05 5.00 4.47
N ILE A 175 -7.05 4.90 3.59
CA ILE A 175 -5.74 4.31 3.91
C ILE A 175 -4.65 5.34 3.64
N LEU A 176 -3.77 5.54 4.62
CA LEU A 176 -2.54 6.33 4.48
C LEU A 176 -1.33 5.41 4.66
N CYS A 177 -0.43 5.38 3.68
CA CYS A 177 0.81 4.60 3.73
C CYS A 177 1.98 5.39 3.13
N THR A 178 2.80 6.03 3.96
CA THR A 178 3.91 6.87 3.51
C THR A 178 4.96 7.04 4.60
N GLY A 179 6.12 7.59 4.24
CA GLY A 179 7.22 7.93 5.15
C GLY A 179 8.48 7.06 4.98
N SER A 180 8.42 5.98 4.18
CA SER A 180 9.61 5.16 3.89
C SER A 180 10.66 6.00 3.15
N ASN A 181 10.22 6.80 2.17
CA ASN A 181 11.09 7.68 1.38
C ASN A 181 11.73 8.78 2.23
N ASP A 182 11.06 9.29 3.26
CA ASP A 182 11.59 10.31 4.18
C ASP A 182 12.86 9.80 4.86
N ILE A 183 12.77 8.62 5.48
CA ILE A 183 13.88 8.03 6.22
C ILE A 183 14.96 7.53 5.26
N ALA A 184 14.61 6.76 4.23
CA ALA A 184 15.56 6.10 3.35
C ALA A 184 16.26 7.05 2.37
N ASN A 185 15.50 7.94 1.71
CA ASN A 185 16.02 8.76 0.64
C ASN A 185 16.38 10.16 1.15
N THR A 186 15.47 10.81 1.88
CA THR A 186 15.63 12.24 2.22
C THR A 186 16.53 12.47 3.44
N TYR A 187 16.46 11.61 4.45
CA TYR A 187 17.31 11.70 5.64
C TYR A 187 18.58 10.86 5.52
N SER A 188 18.45 9.61 5.05
CA SER A 188 19.55 8.65 5.04
C SER A 188 20.46 8.75 3.83
N PHE A 189 19.93 9.04 2.64
CA PHE A 189 20.75 9.14 1.43
C PHE A 189 21.22 10.59 1.22
N SER A 190 20.31 11.57 1.25
CA SER A 190 20.67 12.99 1.13
C SER A 190 21.27 13.57 2.43
N PRO A 191 22.34 14.39 2.36
CA PRO A 191 22.92 15.03 3.54
C PRO A 191 22.11 16.23 4.05
N ILE A 192 21.15 16.76 3.27
CA ILE A 192 20.48 18.03 3.54
C ILE A 192 19.74 17.99 4.88
N ARG A 193 18.93 16.95 5.14
CA ARG A 193 18.15 16.88 6.39
C ARG A 193 19.02 16.63 7.62
N ARG A 194 20.12 15.87 7.49
CA ARG A 194 21.04 15.60 8.61
C ARG A 194 21.78 16.83 9.11
N ALA A 195 21.89 17.88 8.30
CA ALA A 195 22.46 19.15 8.74
C ALA A 195 21.52 19.95 9.67
N HIS A 196 20.23 19.61 9.71
CA HIS A 196 19.21 20.37 10.44
C HIS A 196 18.46 19.56 11.49
N TYR A 197 18.44 18.23 11.36
CA TYR A 197 17.68 17.33 12.22
C TYR A 197 18.54 16.14 12.60
N ASP A 198 18.49 15.78 13.88
CA ASP A 198 18.77 14.42 14.30
C ASP A 198 17.55 13.52 14.07
N ILE A 199 17.68 12.22 14.33
CA ILE A 199 16.58 11.26 14.09
C ILE A 199 15.34 11.56 14.93
N PRO A 200 15.44 11.84 16.25
CA PRO A 200 14.29 12.28 17.04
C PRO A 200 13.58 13.48 16.43
N ALA A 201 14.29 14.58 16.12
CA ALA A 201 13.67 15.78 15.57
C ALA A 201 13.09 15.55 14.16
N TYR A 202 13.73 14.73 13.33
CA TYR A 202 13.20 14.41 12.00
C TYR A 202 11.92 13.59 12.08
N THR A 203 11.85 12.64 13.00
CA THR A 203 10.62 11.86 13.23
C THR A 203 9.51 12.70 13.88
N ASP A 204 9.84 13.78 14.61
CA ASP A 204 8.85 14.79 15.05
C ASP A 204 8.29 15.59 13.87
N LEU A 205 9.13 16.00 12.92
CA LEU A 205 8.68 16.63 11.67
C LEU A 205 7.69 15.72 10.93
N MET A 206 8.04 14.46 10.71
CA MET A 206 7.16 13.49 10.04
C MET A 206 5.83 13.32 10.80
N THR A 207 5.87 13.25 12.14
CA THR A 207 4.68 13.11 13.00
C THR A 207 3.79 14.36 12.94
N SER A 208 4.38 15.56 12.90
CA SER A 208 3.65 16.82 12.71
C SER A 208 2.94 16.85 11.37
N GLN A 209 3.61 16.42 10.30
CA GLN A 209 3.03 16.36 8.96
C GLN A 209 1.90 15.33 8.88
N ALA A 210 2.05 14.17 9.53
CA ALA A 210 0.97 13.19 9.67
C ALA A 210 -0.24 13.77 10.43
N THR A 211 0.01 14.50 11.52
CA THR A 211 -1.04 15.17 12.31
C THR A 211 -1.85 16.13 11.45
N ASN A 212 -1.17 17.00 10.70
CA ASN A 212 -1.82 17.99 9.83
C ASN A 212 -2.66 17.31 8.75
N PHE A 213 -2.11 16.30 8.08
CA PHE A 213 -2.82 15.55 7.05
C PHE A 213 -4.09 14.87 7.59
N LEU A 214 -3.99 14.21 8.75
CA LEU A 214 -5.12 13.48 9.35
C LEU A 214 -6.20 14.44 9.88
N GLN A 215 -5.82 15.61 10.42
CA GLN A 215 -6.78 16.65 10.82
C GLN A 215 -7.56 17.20 9.63
N GLU A 216 -6.87 17.51 8.53
CA GLU A 216 -7.51 17.97 7.31
C GLU A 216 -8.42 16.89 6.70
N LEU A 217 -7.95 15.65 6.62
CA LEU A 217 -8.74 14.53 6.08
C LEU A 217 -10.02 14.30 6.90
N TYR A 218 -9.93 14.39 8.24
CA TYR A 218 -11.09 14.37 9.13
C TYR A 218 -12.03 15.55 8.87
N GLY A 219 -11.48 16.76 8.72
CA GLY A 219 -12.24 17.97 8.37
C GLY A 219 -12.98 17.87 7.04
N LEU A 220 -12.45 17.10 6.09
CA LEU A 220 -13.09 16.81 4.80
C LEU A 220 -14.17 15.72 4.88
N GLY A 221 -14.44 15.18 6.07
CA GLY A 221 -15.55 14.25 6.32
C GLY A 221 -15.16 12.78 6.48
N ALA A 222 -13.87 12.44 6.37
CA ALA A 222 -13.42 11.06 6.56
C ALA A 222 -13.65 10.61 8.01
N ARG A 223 -14.17 9.39 8.20
CA ARG A 223 -14.42 8.83 9.54
C ARG A 223 -13.85 7.44 9.79
N ARG A 224 -13.35 6.72 8.78
CA ARG A 224 -12.77 5.38 8.96
C ARG A 224 -11.39 5.34 8.33
N ILE A 225 -10.35 5.55 9.14
CA ILE A 225 -9.00 5.82 8.65
C ILE A 225 -8.02 4.78 9.18
N GLY A 226 -7.38 4.03 8.29
CA GLY A 226 -6.24 3.17 8.59
C GLY A 226 -4.94 3.87 8.24
N VAL A 227 -4.00 3.91 9.18
CA VAL A 227 -2.67 4.50 8.96
C VAL A 227 -1.63 3.39 9.09
N ILE A 228 -0.96 3.08 7.98
CA ILE A 228 0.04 2.04 7.88
C ILE A 228 1.38 2.56 8.38
N GLY A 229 1.97 1.86 9.35
CA GLY A 229 3.33 2.12 9.83
C GLY A 229 4.38 1.80 8.78
N LEU A 230 5.64 2.11 9.08
CA LEU A 230 6.75 1.79 8.20
C LEU A 230 7.20 0.33 8.38
N PRO A 231 7.65 -0.35 7.31
CA PRO A 231 8.18 -1.71 7.40
C PRO A 231 9.54 -1.72 8.09
N ALA A 232 10.16 -2.89 8.27
CA ALA A 232 11.57 -2.99 8.68
C ALA A 232 12.50 -2.43 7.59
N LEU A 233 12.61 -1.10 7.53
CA LEU A 233 13.16 -0.35 6.40
C LEU A 233 14.63 -0.67 6.17
N GLY A 234 15.42 -0.85 7.23
CA GLY A 234 16.82 -1.25 7.09
C GLY A 234 17.00 -2.63 6.44
N CYS A 235 15.95 -3.44 6.37
CA CYS A 235 15.96 -4.76 5.74
C CYS A 235 15.44 -4.76 4.28
N VAL A 236 14.98 -3.63 3.73
CA VAL A 236 14.60 -3.59 2.31
C VAL A 236 15.85 -3.69 1.43
N PRO A 237 15.76 -4.25 0.20
CA PRO A 237 16.98 -4.56 -0.55
C PRO A 237 17.88 -3.39 -0.92
N SER A 238 17.34 -2.19 -1.17
CA SER A 238 18.17 -0.99 -1.40
C SER A 238 19.03 -0.68 -0.19
N GLN A 239 18.43 -0.67 1.01
CA GLN A 239 19.18 -0.38 2.25
C GLN A 239 20.17 -1.49 2.62
N ARG A 240 19.80 -2.76 2.42
CA ARG A 240 20.76 -3.87 2.54
C ARG A 240 21.93 -3.74 1.55
N THR A 241 21.71 -3.16 0.37
CA THR A 241 22.76 -2.97 -0.64
C THR A 241 23.67 -1.80 -0.31
N ILE A 242 23.10 -0.67 0.11
CA ILE A 242 23.85 0.58 0.34
C ILE A 242 24.52 0.57 1.72
N LYS A 243 23.86 0.02 2.74
CA LYS A 243 24.27 0.14 4.15
C LYS A 243 24.55 -1.19 4.85
N GLY A 244 24.20 -2.31 4.23
CA GLY A 244 24.34 -3.64 4.84
C GLY A 244 25.74 -4.24 4.83
N GLY A 245 26.75 -3.54 4.29
CA GLY A 245 28.11 -4.03 4.11
C GLY A 245 28.20 -5.22 3.13
N LEU A 246 29.33 -5.92 3.15
CA LEU A 246 29.59 -7.06 2.24
C LEU A 246 28.56 -8.19 2.36
N LEU A 247 28.02 -8.40 3.57
CA LEU A 247 27.03 -9.44 3.84
C LEU A 247 25.59 -9.00 3.53
N ARG A 248 25.38 -7.74 3.12
CA ARG A 248 24.06 -7.14 2.89
C ARG A 248 23.13 -7.37 4.07
N ASN A 249 23.61 -7.11 5.29
CA ASN A 249 22.81 -7.18 6.50
C ASN A 249 21.76 -6.07 6.52
N CYS A 250 20.80 -6.16 7.45
CA CYS A 250 19.90 -5.03 7.69
C CYS A 250 20.66 -3.85 8.30
N SER A 251 20.25 -2.64 7.95
CA SER A 251 20.74 -1.39 8.55
C SER A 251 20.04 -1.13 9.89
N ASP A 252 20.78 -1.28 10.99
CA ASP A 252 20.24 -1.07 12.34
C ASP A 252 19.81 0.38 12.57
N SER A 253 20.59 1.35 12.08
CA SER A 253 20.27 2.77 12.21
C SER A 253 18.94 3.15 11.56
N GLU A 254 18.61 2.55 10.42
CA GLU A 254 17.34 2.83 9.74
C GLU A 254 16.19 2.13 10.42
N ASN A 255 16.40 0.88 10.86
CA ASN A 255 15.40 0.16 11.64
C ASN A 255 15.07 0.89 12.96
N GLN A 256 16.07 1.46 13.64
CA GLN A 256 15.86 2.27 14.84
C GLN A 256 15.06 3.54 14.55
N ALA A 257 15.41 4.27 13.48
CA ALA A 257 14.67 5.44 13.03
C ALA A 257 13.20 5.11 12.71
N THR A 258 12.97 4.01 11.99
CA THR A 258 11.65 3.49 11.65
C THR A 258 10.86 3.09 12.90
N MET A 259 11.46 2.38 13.85
CA MET A 259 10.80 1.99 15.10
C MET A 259 10.42 3.23 15.94
N LEU A 260 11.29 4.23 16.00
CA LEU A 260 11.00 5.48 16.69
C LEU A 260 9.82 6.20 16.05
N PHE A 261 9.83 6.35 14.73
CA PHE A 261 8.72 6.96 14.01
C PHE A 261 7.41 6.18 14.20
N ASN A 262 7.43 4.84 14.07
CA ASN A 262 6.25 4.00 14.27
C ASN A 262 5.67 4.13 15.68
N THR A 263 6.52 4.27 16.71
CA THR A 263 6.08 4.49 18.10
C THR A 263 5.38 5.85 18.24
N LYS A 264 5.96 6.90 17.66
CA LYS A 264 5.36 8.24 17.64
C LYS A 264 4.04 8.26 16.87
N LEU A 265 4.00 7.61 15.70
CA LEU A 265 2.83 7.50 14.85
C LEU A 265 1.70 6.75 15.56
N SER A 266 1.96 5.59 16.17
CA SER A 266 0.94 4.86 16.94
C SER A 266 0.38 5.72 18.08
N SER A 267 1.24 6.42 18.82
CA SER A 267 0.82 7.31 19.90
C SER A 267 -0.03 8.49 19.39
N LEU A 268 0.32 9.04 18.22
CA LEU A 268 -0.46 10.07 17.54
C LEU A 268 -1.85 9.54 17.16
N ILE A 269 -1.93 8.33 16.58
CA ILE A 269 -3.22 7.73 16.20
C ILE A 269 -4.11 7.51 17.43
N ASP A 270 -3.55 7.06 18.56
CA ASP A 270 -4.29 6.91 19.81
C ASP A 270 -4.81 8.26 20.33
N ALA A 271 -3.99 9.31 20.25
CA ALA A 271 -4.36 10.66 20.67
C ALA A 271 -5.47 11.24 19.77
N LEU A 272 -5.33 11.12 18.45
CA LEU A 272 -6.34 11.60 17.49
C LEU A 272 -7.63 10.80 17.57
N SER A 273 -7.58 9.50 17.85
CA SER A 273 -8.78 8.66 18.07
C SER A 273 -9.63 9.15 19.25
N LYS A 274 -9.00 9.70 20.28
CA LYS A 274 -9.70 10.32 21.42
C LYS A 274 -10.26 11.71 21.08
N LYS A 275 -9.56 12.45 20.21
CA LYS A 275 -9.97 13.81 19.78
C LYS A 275 -11.10 13.78 18.75
N PHE A 276 -11.10 12.80 17.85
CA PHE A 276 -12.07 12.68 16.77
C PHE A 276 -13.19 11.71 17.17
N SER A 277 -14.11 12.16 18.02
CA SER A 277 -15.17 11.33 18.59
C SER A 277 -16.09 10.65 17.56
N GLU A 278 -16.18 11.20 16.34
CA GLU A 278 -16.99 10.65 15.26
C GLU A 278 -16.21 9.69 14.35
N ALA A 279 -14.89 9.60 14.49
CA ALA A 279 -14.03 8.81 13.61
C ALA A 279 -13.40 7.63 14.34
N ARG A 280 -13.17 6.56 13.58
CA ARG A 280 -12.33 5.43 13.95
C ARG A 280 -11.01 5.54 13.19
N LEU A 281 -9.93 5.78 13.94
CA LEU A 281 -8.58 5.73 13.41
C LEU A 281 -7.91 4.44 13.90
N VAL A 282 -7.15 3.77 13.04
CA VAL A 282 -6.47 2.52 13.36
C VAL A 282 -5.04 2.58 12.86
N TYR A 283 -4.08 2.37 13.76
CA TYR A 283 -2.70 2.13 13.39
C TYR A 283 -2.54 0.69 12.91
N LEU A 284 -1.89 0.50 11.75
CA LEU A 284 -1.65 -0.80 11.14
C LEU A 284 -0.15 -1.09 11.16
N ASP A 285 0.26 -1.97 12.07
CA ASP A 285 1.65 -2.42 12.18
C ASP A 285 2.01 -3.40 11.06
N ILE A 286 2.90 -2.97 10.17
CA ILE A 286 3.52 -3.83 9.16
C ILE A 286 4.99 -4.14 9.47
N TYR A 287 5.59 -3.50 10.48
CA TYR A 287 6.99 -3.72 10.84
C TYR A 287 7.20 -5.16 11.33
N ASN A 288 6.46 -5.55 12.37
CA ASN A 288 6.67 -6.84 13.02
C ASN A 288 6.27 -8.03 12.13
N PRO A 289 5.13 -8.02 11.42
CA PRO A 289 4.77 -9.11 10.51
C PRO A 289 5.80 -9.31 9.39
N LEU A 290 6.24 -8.22 8.74
CA LEU A 290 7.21 -8.31 7.65
C LEU A 290 8.59 -8.74 8.15
N LEU A 291 9.04 -8.23 9.31
CA LEU A 291 10.30 -8.68 9.90
C LEU A 291 10.27 -10.17 10.24
N LYS A 292 9.17 -10.68 10.78
CA LYS A 292 8.99 -12.12 11.04
C LYS A 292 9.09 -12.95 9.76
N MET A 293 8.53 -12.48 8.66
CA MET A 293 8.64 -13.16 7.36
C MET A 293 10.08 -13.16 6.83
N ILE A 294 10.78 -12.03 6.95
CA ILE A 294 12.20 -11.90 6.56
C ILE A 294 13.08 -12.86 7.38
N GLN A 295 12.82 -12.98 8.68
CA GLN A 295 13.57 -13.85 9.58
C GLN A 295 13.24 -15.33 9.41
N ASN A 296 12.02 -15.67 8.97
CA ASN A 296 11.52 -17.04 8.88
C ASN A 296 11.01 -17.40 7.47
N PRO A 297 11.82 -17.26 6.42
CA PRO A 297 11.36 -17.36 5.03
C PRO A 297 10.73 -18.73 4.70
N ALA A 298 11.26 -19.82 5.27
CA ALA A 298 10.76 -21.18 5.04
C ALA A 298 9.29 -21.39 5.47
N LYS A 299 8.78 -20.56 6.41
CA LYS A 299 7.38 -20.63 6.86
C LYS A 299 6.41 -19.98 5.88
N TYR A 300 6.90 -19.08 5.02
CA TYR A 300 6.08 -18.21 4.19
C TYR A 300 6.28 -18.43 2.67
N GLY A 301 7.20 -19.31 2.27
CA GLY A 301 7.47 -19.64 0.86
C GLY A 301 7.23 -21.12 0.52
N ASN A 302 6.66 -21.39 -0.66
CA ASN A 302 6.67 -22.74 -1.25
C ASN A 302 8.11 -23.15 -1.64
N LYS A 303 8.35 -24.47 -1.73
CA LYS A 303 9.67 -25.14 -1.83
C LYS A 303 10.65 -24.60 -2.91
N THR A 304 10.21 -23.78 -3.87
CA THR A 304 11.03 -23.17 -4.92
C THR A 304 11.67 -21.81 -4.53
N HIS A 305 11.28 -21.21 -3.41
CA HIS A 305 11.75 -19.89 -2.95
C HIS A 305 12.21 -19.91 -1.48
N GLN A 306 13.06 -20.86 -1.10
CA GLN A 306 13.45 -21.11 0.30
C GLN A 306 14.63 -20.26 0.83
N THR A 307 15.17 -19.31 0.07
CA THR A 307 16.25 -18.44 0.57
C THR A 307 15.68 -17.22 1.29
N LYS A 308 16.39 -16.70 2.31
CA LYS A 308 16.09 -15.39 2.94
C LYS A 308 15.89 -14.30 1.89
N ASP A 309 16.65 -14.38 0.80
CA ASP A 309 16.56 -13.46 -0.34
C ASP A 309 15.33 -13.69 -1.23
N ALA A 310 14.64 -14.82 -1.18
CA ALA A 310 13.45 -15.08 -2.00
C ALA A 310 12.16 -14.56 -1.33
N VAL A 311 12.02 -14.74 -0.02
CA VAL A 311 10.92 -14.09 0.76
C VAL A 311 11.19 -12.60 0.92
N ALA A 312 12.46 -12.20 1.15
CA ALA A 312 12.83 -10.81 1.01
C ALA A 312 12.59 -10.33 -0.42
N ARG A 313 12.76 -11.13 -1.49
CA ARG A 313 12.40 -10.76 -2.86
C ARG A 313 10.90 -10.66 -3.10
N GLU A 314 10.03 -11.44 -2.44
CA GLU A 314 8.58 -11.35 -2.62
C GLU A 314 7.99 -10.17 -1.82
N ILE A 315 8.44 -10.00 -0.56
CA ILE A 315 8.20 -8.78 0.22
C ILE A 315 8.82 -7.58 -0.49
N SER A 316 9.98 -7.76 -1.12
CA SER A 316 10.63 -6.76 -1.95
C SER A 316 10.03 -6.63 -3.34
N LYS A 317 9.23 -7.55 -3.89
CA LYS A 317 8.47 -7.22 -5.10
C LYS A 317 7.47 -6.11 -4.79
N GLN A 318 7.10 -5.95 -3.52
CA GLN A 318 6.35 -4.79 -3.02
C GLN A 318 7.26 -3.72 -2.34
N ALA A 319 8.41 -4.09 -1.76
CA ALA A 319 9.29 -3.23 -0.96
C ALA A 319 10.67 -2.89 -1.57
N TYR A 320 11.04 -3.44 -2.74
CA TYR A 320 12.18 -3.00 -3.58
C TYR A 320 11.95 -1.54 -3.99
N PHE A 321 10.68 -1.14 -3.96
CA PHE A 321 10.16 0.08 -4.50
C PHE A 321 9.73 1.08 -3.42
N ALA A 322 9.91 0.76 -2.13
CA ALA A 322 9.79 1.74 -1.04
C ALA A 322 10.95 2.76 -1.02
N THR A 323 11.85 2.69 -2.01
CA THR A 323 13.06 3.52 -2.13
C THR A 323 13.40 3.87 -3.59
N VAL A 324 12.49 3.61 -4.54
CA VAL A 324 12.58 4.06 -5.94
C VAL A 324 11.28 4.77 -6.29
#